data_AF-A0A9K3KI63-F1
#
_entry.id   AF-A0A9K3KI63-F1
#
_cell.length_a   1.000
_cell.length_b   1.000
_cell.length_c   1.000
_cell.angle_alpha   90.00
_cell.angle_beta   90.00
_cell.angle_gamma   90.00
#
_symmetry.space_group_name_H-M   'P 1'
#
loop_
_entity.id
_entity.type
_entity.pdbx_description
1 polymer ?
#
loop_
_entity_poly.entity_id
_entity_poly.type
_entity_poly.pdbx_seq_one_letter_code
_entity_poly.pdbx_strand_id
1 'polypeptide(L)'
;MRLFSVSNGVQADVKMGVSRIETLQTLLSKHGAPGSLGCSKSDGDLEPIFVASDSELPPEDTPELISEFLGVNDYIDLHPHLFPLAKSKTSGNLICALRRAYADDASQWYENSSQAPWPIVEAKIGGPGMRLLALNSEHLMRRIVCECDFAGERTELIDLYNDQLGKNRIQDKALDQPYEPGSVKKLGYGVDKYVLLRVGPFPDIYESLALGHAKKADESSALISAEASNSKISGFASTFLFYAKLLSSFPNRNEEARDAARMCLRMPLPSIGLTVDDFREVAVLGQIADPSDSDEEVLAKLQVMYEKMRDHENNDPRSSGNNDMTPEQIALDEANHLLDTTALTGAKWSAIRSKLAEIYKSVGRNDMAAFVNHKSS
;
A
#
# COMPACT_ATOMS: atom_id res chain seq x y z
N MET A 1 33.27 -24.07 5.99
CA MET A 1 32.14 -24.41 6.89
C MET A 1 31.98 -23.24 7.87
N ARG A 2 31.29 -22.17 7.47
CA ARG A 2 30.97 -21.04 8.35
C ARG A 2 29.56 -21.27 8.87
N LEU A 3 29.45 -21.40 10.19
CA LEU A 3 28.19 -21.55 10.92
C LEU A 3 27.39 -20.26 10.81
N PHE A 4 26.13 -20.39 10.41
CA PHE A 4 25.15 -19.30 10.42
C PHE A 4 24.87 -18.89 11.87
N SER A 5 25.12 -17.62 12.18
CA SER A 5 24.68 -16.99 13.41
C SER A 5 23.18 -16.76 13.31
N VAL A 6 22.40 -17.37 14.21
CA VAL A 6 20.96 -17.13 14.35
C VAL A 6 20.80 -15.75 15.00
N SER A 7 20.48 -14.73 14.21
CA SER A 7 20.27 -13.37 14.70
C SER A 7 18.87 -13.22 15.32
N ASN A 8 18.76 -12.32 16.29
CA ASN A 8 17.53 -11.91 16.98
C ASN A 8 16.51 -11.17 16.07
N GLY A 9 16.54 -11.39 14.75
CA GLY A 9 15.80 -10.61 13.73
C GLY A 9 14.27 -10.61 13.87
N VAL A 10 13.70 -11.68 14.45
CA VAL A 10 12.24 -11.83 14.57
C VAL A 10 11.61 -10.75 15.47
N GLN A 11 12.33 -10.24 16.48
CA GLN A 11 11.79 -9.22 17.39
C GLN A 11 11.92 -7.79 16.82
N ALA A 12 12.85 -7.58 15.89
CA ALA A 12 13.03 -6.31 15.19
C ALA A 12 12.01 -6.14 14.05
N ASP A 13 11.71 -7.22 13.31
CA ASP A 13 10.74 -7.23 12.22
C ASP A 13 9.31 -6.90 12.69
N VAL A 14 8.90 -7.47 13.83
CA VAL A 14 7.59 -7.19 14.45
C VAL A 14 7.46 -5.72 14.88
N LYS A 15 8.56 -5.04 15.22
CA LYS A 15 8.55 -3.59 15.53
C LYS A 15 8.33 -2.70 14.30
N MET A 16 8.55 -3.21 13.09
CA MET A 16 8.37 -2.46 11.84
C MET A 16 7.07 -2.78 11.11
N GLY A 17 6.13 -3.51 11.73
CA GLY A 17 4.84 -3.85 11.10
C GLY A 17 4.94 -4.75 9.85
N VAL A 18 6.15 -5.22 9.51
CA VAL A 18 6.46 -6.10 8.39
C VAL A 18 6.95 -7.43 8.94
N SER A 19 6.15 -8.49 8.74
CA SER A 19 6.54 -9.83 9.19
C SER A 19 7.60 -10.44 8.28
N ARG A 20 8.66 -10.98 8.89
CA ARG A 20 9.72 -11.80 8.28
C ARG A 20 10.37 -11.14 7.06
N ILE A 21 11.02 -10.00 7.28
CA ILE A 21 11.49 -9.12 6.20
C ILE A 21 12.49 -9.83 5.28
N GLU A 22 13.42 -10.61 5.83
CA GLU A 22 14.43 -11.35 5.06
C GLU A 22 13.79 -12.41 4.15
N THR A 23 12.77 -13.11 4.68
CA THR A 23 11.97 -14.08 3.91
C THR A 23 11.24 -13.38 2.78
N LEU A 24 10.56 -12.26 3.08
CA LEU A 24 9.86 -11.46 2.07
C LEU A 24 10.81 -10.98 0.97
N GLN A 25 11.95 -10.38 1.33
CA GLN A 25 12.93 -9.89 0.37
C GLN A 25 13.50 -11.01 -0.51
N THR A 26 13.74 -12.19 0.06
CA THR A 26 14.21 -13.35 -0.71
C THR A 26 13.14 -13.84 -1.69
N LEU A 27 11.88 -13.93 -1.25
CA LEU A 27 10.74 -14.30 -2.10
C LEU A 27 10.57 -13.30 -3.25
N LEU A 28 10.58 -11.99 -2.94
CA LEU A 28 10.51 -10.92 -3.93
C LEU A 28 11.64 -11.01 -4.95
N SER A 29 12.89 -11.22 -4.50
CA SER A 29 14.03 -11.32 -5.41
C SER A 29 13.91 -12.50 -6.37
N LYS A 30 13.47 -13.67 -5.88
CA LYS A 30 13.36 -14.88 -6.70
C LYS A 30 12.13 -14.91 -7.60
N HIS A 31 11.00 -14.39 -7.14
CA HIS A 31 9.71 -14.51 -7.82
C HIS A 31 9.26 -13.23 -8.53
N GLY A 32 9.69 -12.05 -8.07
CA GLY A 32 9.02 -10.79 -8.36
C GLY A 32 7.81 -10.58 -7.44
N ALA A 33 7.20 -9.40 -7.53
CA ALA A 33 6.00 -9.03 -6.80
C ALA A 33 4.74 -9.25 -7.66
N PRO A 34 3.89 -10.25 -7.33
CA PRO A 34 2.62 -10.45 -8.03
C PRO A 34 1.72 -9.21 -7.95
N GLY A 35 1.01 -8.92 -9.05
CA GLY A 35 0.11 -7.75 -9.15
C GLY A 35 0.81 -6.40 -9.37
N SER A 36 2.14 -6.36 -9.34
CA SER A 36 2.91 -5.15 -9.60
C SER A 36 3.04 -4.83 -11.09
N LEU A 37 3.05 -3.53 -11.43
CA LEU A 37 3.25 -3.04 -12.80
C LEU A 37 4.73 -3.03 -13.22
N GLY A 38 5.64 -2.69 -12.31
CA GLY A 38 7.07 -2.57 -12.61
C GLY A 38 7.98 -3.56 -11.88
N CYS A 39 7.46 -4.32 -10.93
CA CYS A 39 8.24 -5.20 -10.06
C CYS A 39 7.84 -6.69 -10.17
N SER A 40 7.12 -7.10 -11.22
CA SER A 40 6.62 -8.47 -11.40
C SER A 40 7.65 -9.45 -11.96
N LYS A 41 8.82 -8.97 -12.40
CA LYS A 41 9.85 -9.80 -13.00
C LYS A 41 10.58 -10.65 -11.96
N SER A 42 10.78 -11.92 -12.28
CA SER A 42 11.51 -12.89 -11.45
C SER A 42 13.02 -12.86 -11.69
N ASP A 43 13.75 -13.78 -11.04
CA ASP A 43 15.17 -14.07 -11.27
C ASP A 43 16.11 -12.91 -10.93
N GLY A 44 15.86 -12.29 -9.77
CA GLY A 44 16.75 -11.31 -9.17
C GLY A 44 16.58 -9.89 -9.68
N ASP A 45 15.47 -9.58 -10.39
CA ASP A 45 15.17 -8.20 -10.78
C ASP A 45 14.96 -7.28 -9.58
N LEU A 46 14.31 -7.79 -8.53
CA LEU A 46 14.15 -7.09 -7.26
C LEU A 46 15.38 -7.29 -6.37
N GLU A 47 16.10 -6.20 -6.14
CA GLU A 47 17.22 -6.13 -5.20
C GLU A 47 16.71 -5.74 -3.81
N PRO A 48 16.98 -6.56 -2.78
CA PRO A 48 16.67 -6.22 -1.41
C PRO A 48 17.34 -4.90 -1.01
N ILE A 49 16.59 -4.05 -0.33
CA ILE A 49 17.13 -2.85 0.31
C ILE A 49 17.44 -3.25 1.75
N PHE A 50 18.71 -3.47 2.03
CA PHE A 50 19.16 -3.74 3.39
C PHE A 50 19.34 -2.42 4.12
N VAL A 51 18.64 -2.32 5.23
CA VAL A 51 18.70 -1.22 6.17
C VAL A 51 19.72 -1.64 7.21
N ALA A 52 20.90 -1.01 7.22
CA ALA A 52 21.99 -1.41 8.11
C ALA A 52 21.56 -1.27 9.57
N SER A 53 21.60 -2.37 10.32
CA SER A 53 21.43 -2.38 11.77
C SER A 53 22.81 -2.26 12.43
N ASP A 54 23.45 -1.11 12.31
CA ASP A 54 24.64 -0.85 13.11
C ASP A 54 24.20 -0.44 14.52
N SER A 55 24.08 -1.40 15.43
CA SER A 55 24.49 -1.18 16.82
C SER A 55 24.51 -2.49 17.62
N GLU A 56 25.74 -2.96 17.90
CA GLU A 56 26.07 -3.61 19.16
C GLU A 56 26.01 -2.57 20.31
N LEU A 57 24.83 -2.00 20.60
CA LEU A 57 24.63 -1.17 21.79
C LEU A 57 23.63 -1.85 22.75
N PRO A 58 23.93 -1.86 24.06
CA PRO A 58 23.10 -2.54 25.05
C PRO A 58 21.76 -1.82 25.25
N PRO A 59 20.72 -2.54 25.69
CA PRO A 59 19.36 -2.04 25.68
C PRO A 59 19.05 -1.25 26.96
N GLU A 60 19.23 0.06 26.94
CA GLU A 60 18.54 0.95 27.88
C GLU A 60 18.06 2.21 27.15
N ASP A 61 16.74 2.35 27.08
CA ASP A 61 15.97 3.57 26.86
C ASP A 61 16.46 4.61 25.81
N THR A 62 16.17 4.41 24.50
CA THR A 62 15.82 5.54 23.60
C THR A 62 15.06 5.15 22.31
N PRO A 63 14.13 6.02 21.84
CA PRO A 63 13.40 5.92 20.57
C PRO A 63 14.17 6.48 19.36
N GLU A 64 15.44 6.07 19.18
CA GLU A 64 16.35 6.63 18.16
C GLU A 64 16.64 5.70 16.98
N LEU A 65 16.03 4.51 16.96
CA LEU A 65 16.34 3.48 15.96
C LEU A 65 16.04 3.93 14.52
N ILE A 66 15.07 4.82 14.26
CA ILE A 66 14.58 5.05 12.89
C ILE A 66 15.44 6.02 12.05
N SER A 67 16.28 6.86 12.67
CA SER A 67 17.06 7.88 11.94
C SER A 67 18.31 7.35 11.24
N GLU A 68 18.88 6.21 11.65
CA GLU A 68 20.13 5.66 11.08
C GLU A 68 19.92 4.65 9.94
N PHE A 69 18.66 4.42 9.55
CA PHE A 69 18.23 3.26 8.77
C PHE A 69 18.28 3.40 7.24
N LEU A 70 18.27 4.62 6.69
CA LEU A 70 18.32 4.83 5.24
C LEU A 70 19.67 5.44 4.87
N GLY A 71 20.48 4.69 4.10
CA GLY A 71 21.68 5.22 3.47
C GLY A 71 21.39 6.60 2.87
N VAL A 72 22.15 7.59 3.34
CA VAL A 72 21.85 9.02 3.20
C VAL A 72 21.52 9.38 1.73
N ASN A 73 20.30 9.89 1.52
CA ASN A 73 19.75 10.57 0.32
C ASN A 73 18.97 9.83 -0.77
N ASP A 74 19.13 8.52 -1.02
CA ASP A 74 18.53 7.93 -2.25
C ASP A 74 17.00 7.83 -2.22
N TYR A 75 16.38 7.86 -1.03
CA TYR A 75 14.93 7.71 -0.85
C TYR A 75 14.28 8.94 -0.21
N ILE A 76 14.97 10.08 -0.14
CA ILE A 76 14.43 11.29 0.51
C ILE A 76 13.16 11.81 -0.18
N ASP A 77 13.08 11.58 -1.50
CA ASP A 77 11.93 11.87 -2.36
C ASP A 77 11.00 10.66 -2.54
N LEU A 78 11.07 9.64 -1.69
CA LEU A 78 10.01 8.63 -1.55
C LEU A 78 8.87 9.20 -0.68
N HIS A 79 7.64 8.75 -0.90
CA HIS A 79 6.50 9.14 -0.06
C HIS A 79 6.83 8.95 1.45
N PRO A 80 6.56 9.94 2.33
CA PRO A 80 7.08 9.94 3.71
C PRO A 80 6.63 8.77 4.59
N HIS A 81 5.51 8.13 4.25
CA HIS A 81 4.97 6.97 4.97
C HIS A 81 5.48 5.61 4.48
N LEU A 82 6.40 5.58 3.52
CA LEU A 82 6.88 4.33 2.93
C LEU A 82 8.23 3.92 3.51
N PHE A 83 8.30 2.65 3.86
CA PHE A 83 9.53 1.94 4.18
C PHE A 83 9.95 1.08 2.98
N PRO A 84 11.09 1.36 2.32
CA PRO A 84 11.49 0.65 1.12
C PRO A 84 12.01 -0.76 1.45
N LEU A 85 11.55 -1.78 0.71
CA LEU A 85 11.89 -3.19 0.93
C LEU A 85 12.76 -3.76 -0.19
N ALA A 86 12.45 -3.43 -1.44
CA ALA A 86 13.21 -3.87 -2.60
C ALA A 86 13.05 -2.89 -3.76
N LYS A 87 14.04 -2.84 -4.67
CA LYS A 87 14.04 -2.00 -5.87
C LYS A 87 14.18 -2.86 -7.12
N SER A 88 13.36 -2.61 -8.13
CA SER A 88 13.50 -3.25 -9.44
C SER A 88 14.67 -2.65 -10.20
N LYS A 89 15.56 -3.50 -10.71
CA LYS A 89 16.63 -3.12 -11.62
C LYS A 89 16.10 -2.67 -12.98
N THR A 90 15.02 -3.29 -13.45
CA THR A 90 14.45 -3.02 -14.77
C THR A 90 13.61 -1.74 -14.78
N SER A 91 12.70 -1.56 -13.82
CA SER A 91 11.78 -0.41 -13.82
C SER A 91 12.24 0.75 -12.95
N GLY A 92 13.10 0.49 -11.96
CA GLY A 92 13.44 1.45 -10.91
C GLY A 92 12.35 1.63 -9.85
N ASN A 93 11.19 0.98 -10.00
CA ASN A 93 10.11 1.02 -9.02
C ASN A 93 10.53 0.29 -7.73
N LEU A 94 9.84 0.61 -6.64
CA LEU A 94 10.09 0.04 -5.32
C LEU A 94 8.90 -0.77 -4.84
N ILE A 95 9.20 -1.85 -4.13
CA ILE A 95 8.27 -2.48 -3.20
C ILE A 95 8.52 -1.86 -1.84
N CYS A 96 7.46 -1.36 -1.22
CA CYS A 96 7.51 -0.67 0.06
C CYS A 96 6.45 -1.23 1.01
N ALA A 97 6.70 -1.12 2.31
CA ALA A 97 5.66 -1.23 3.33
C ALA A 97 5.12 0.17 3.66
N LEU A 98 3.80 0.30 3.74
CA LEU A 98 3.11 1.55 4.08
C LEU A 98 2.81 1.60 5.58
N ARG A 99 3.51 2.47 6.29
CA ARG A 99 3.18 2.80 7.68
C ARG A 99 2.03 3.80 7.69
N ARG A 100 0.81 3.34 7.97
CA ARG A 100 -0.34 4.25 8.10
C ARG A 100 -0.23 5.05 9.39
N ALA A 101 -0.43 6.36 9.30
CA ALA A 101 -0.55 7.24 10.47
C ALA A 101 -1.97 7.23 11.08
N TYR A 102 -2.93 6.57 10.42
CA TYR A 102 -4.37 6.56 10.74
C TYR A 102 -4.88 5.12 10.76
N ALA A 103 -5.71 4.78 11.75
CA ALA A 103 -6.55 3.58 11.73
C ALA A 103 -7.93 3.89 12.34
N ASP A 104 -8.46 5.08 12.08
CA ASP A 104 -9.88 5.37 12.31
C ASP A 104 -10.71 5.09 11.04
N ASP A 105 -10.21 4.23 10.14
CA ASP A 105 -11.07 3.48 9.22
C ASP A 105 -12.02 2.68 10.12
N ALA A 106 -13.26 3.15 10.27
CA ALA A 106 -14.34 2.57 11.07
C ALA A 106 -14.79 1.16 10.61
N SER A 107 -13.88 0.32 10.13
CA SER A 107 -14.10 -1.10 9.98
C SER A 107 -13.75 -1.76 11.31
N GLN A 108 -14.64 -2.61 11.81
CA GLN A 108 -14.48 -3.42 13.04
C GLN A 108 -13.31 -4.43 12.96
N TRP A 109 -12.41 -4.27 11.98
CA TRP A 109 -11.38 -5.22 11.56
C TRP A 109 -9.95 -4.67 11.72
N TYR A 110 -9.76 -3.36 11.90
CA TYR A 110 -8.43 -2.78 12.10
C TYR A 110 -8.31 -2.25 13.53
N GLU A 111 -7.54 -2.99 14.34
CA GLU A 111 -7.04 -2.52 15.63
C GLU A 111 -6.20 -1.25 15.44
N ASN A 112 -6.03 -0.48 16.52
CA ASN A 112 -5.23 0.74 16.59
C ASN A 112 -3.95 0.66 15.72
N SER A 113 -3.75 1.66 14.85
CA SER A 113 -2.70 1.77 13.80
C SER A 113 -1.29 1.34 14.20
N SER A 114 -0.98 1.37 15.49
CA SER A 114 0.32 0.95 16.04
C SER A 114 0.55 -0.57 16.02
N GLN A 115 -0.48 -1.40 15.87
CA GLN A 115 -0.38 -2.87 15.85
C GLN A 115 -0.80 -3.49 14.51
N ALA A 116 -1.43 -2.71 13.62
CA ALA A 116 -1.87 -3.21 12.33
C ALA A 116 -0.67 -3.54 11.43
N PRO A 117 -0.63 -4.73 10.79
CA PRO A 117 0.39 -5.05 9.79
C PRO A 117 0.40 -4.03 8.64
N TRP A 118 1.59 -3.67 8.17
CA TRP A 118 1.75 -2.63 7.15
C TRP A 118 1.42 -3.17 5.76
N PRO A 119 0.52 -2.51 4.99
CA PRO A 119 0.26 -2.89 3.60
C PRO A 119 1.52 -2.84 2.74
N ILE A 120 1.63 -3.77 1.80
CA ILE A 120 2.70 -3.79 0.82
C ILE A 120 2.22 -3.11 -0.45
N VAL A 121 2.98 -2.11 -0.89
CA VAL A 121 2.66 -1.27 -2.04
C VAL A 121 3.81 -1.22 -3.03
N GLU A 122 3.50 -0.89 -4.27
CA GLU A 122 4.46 -0.42 -5.25
C GLU A 122 4.51 1.11 -5.21
N ALA A 123 5.69 1.70 -5.40
CA ALA A 123 5.88 3.15 -5.48
C ALA A 123 7.07 3.53 -6.38
N LYS A 124 7.16 4.81 -6.72
CA LYS A 124 8.28 5.42 -7.44
C LYS A 124 8.87 6.57 -6.62
N ILE A 125 10.20 6.72 -6.63
CA ILE A 125 10.84 7.93 -6.10
C ILE A 125 10.36 9.12 -6.94
N GLY A 126 9.88 10.18 -6.27
CA GLY A 126 9.28 11.34 -6.91
C GLY A 126 7.92 11.08 -7.59
N GLY A 127 7.36 9.88 -7.46
CA GLY A 127 6.01 9.58 -7.97
C GLY A 127 4.92 10.25 -7.12
N PRO A 128 3.71 10.46 -7.66
CA PRO A 128 2.62 11.11 -6.94
C PRO A 128 1.98 10.23 -5.86
N GLY A 129 2.30 8.94 -5.85
CA GLY A 129 1.61 7.99 -5.00
C GLY A 129 2.15 6.57 -5.06
N MET A 130 1.25 5.65 -4.76
CA MET A 130 1.51 4.23 -4.54
C MET A 130 0.31 3.38 -4.95
N ARG A 131 0.57 2.11 -5.26
CA ARG A 131 -0.46 1.12 -5.59
C ARG A 131 -0.39 -0.05 -4.63
N LEU A 132 -1.53 -0.44 -4.06
CA LEU A 132 -1.60 -1.60 -3.18
C LEU A 132 -1.29 -2.89 -3.94
N LEU A 133 -0.44 -3.74 -3.34
CA LEU A 133 -0.18 -5.10 -3.81
C LEU A 133 -0.79 -6.13 -2.85
N ALA A 134 -0.65 -5.93 -1.55
CA ALA A 134 -1.19 -6.83 -0.54
C ALA A 134 -1.47 -6.09 0.78
N LEU A 135 -2.45 -6.56 1.55
CA LEU A 135 -2.78 -5.93 2.84
C LEU A 135 -1.65 -6.05 3.88
N ASN A 136 -0.71 -6.98 3.71
CA ASN A 136 0.49 -7.13 4.52
C ASN A 136 1.52 -8.05 3.84
N SER A 137 2.71 -8.19 4.45
CA SER A 137 3.78 -9.04 3.94
C SER A 137 3.39 -10.52 3.87
N GLU A 138 2.64 -11.04 4.85
CA GLU A 138 2.24 -12.44 4.91
C GLU A 138 1.28 -12.83 3.78
N HIS A 139 0.31 -11.96 3.45
CA HIS A 139 -0.53 -12.13 2.28
C HIS A 139 0.32 -12.24 1.01
N LEU A 140 1.26 -11.31 0.80
CA LEU A 140 2.10 -11.30 -0.40
C LEU A 140 2.99 -12.54 -0.50
N MET A 141 3.69 -12.89 0.59
CA MET A 141 4.56 -14.07 0.64
C MET A 141 3.77 -15.36 0.41
N ARG A 142 2.59 -15.50 1.04
CA ARG A 142 1.76 -16.68 0.86
C ARG A 142 1.20 -16.79 -0.55
N ARG A 143 0.86 -15.67 -1.19
CA ARG A 143 0.46 -15.64 -2.60
C ARG A 143 1.59 -16.13 -3.50
N ILE A 144 2.82 -15.64 -3.30
CA ILE A 144 4.00 -16.07 -4.07
C ILE A 144 4.15 -17.59 -4.02
N VAL A 145 4.07 -18.21 -2.84
CA VAL A 145 4.23 -19.68 -2.75
C VAL A 145 3.05 -20.46 -3.30
N CYS A 146 1.83 -19.90 -3.29
CA CYS A 146 0.68 -20.50 -3.98
C CYS A 146 0.88 -20.51 -5.50
N GLU A 147 1.43 -19.43 -6.06
CA GLU A 147 1.77 -19.33 -7.49
C GLU A 147 2.90 -20.30 -7.87
N CYS A 148 3.94 -20.40 -7.04
CA CYS A 148 5.03 -21.39 -7.20
C CYS A 148 4.51 -22.84 -7.18
N ASP A 149 3.69 -23.19 -6.19
CA ASP A 149 3.08 -24.52 -6.07
C ASP A 149 2.17 -24.86 -7.26
N PHE A 150 1.38 -23.88 -7.73
CA PHE A 150 0.49 -24.09 -8.87
C PHE A 150 1.25 -24.24 -10.19
N ALA A 151 2.30 -23.45 -10.40
CA ALA A 151 3.14 -23.53 -11.60
C ALA A 151 4.08 -24.74 -11.60
N GLY A 152 4.40 -25.30 -10.43
CA GLY A 152 5.44 -26.30 -10.27
C GLY A 152 6.85 -25.73 -10.46
N GLU A 153 7.03 -24.43 -10.22
CA GLU A 153 8.27 -23.70 -10.37
C GLU A 153 8.73 -23.12 -9.03
N ARG A 154 10.05 -23.00 -8.82
CA ARG A 154 10.63 -22.39 -7.61
C ARG A 154 10.06 -22.98 -6.31
N THR A 155 9.80 -24.30 -6.29
CA THR A 155 9.14 -24.97 -5.17
C THR A 155 9.97 -24.92 -3.87
N GLU A 156 11.28 -24.64 -3.96
CA GLU A 156 12.11 -24.38 -2.78
C GLU A 156 11.68 -23.14 -1.98
N LEU A 157 10.94 -22.21 -2.61
CA LEU A 157 10.37 -21.05 -1.94
C LEU A 157 9.26 -21.43 -0.94
N ILE A 158 8.62 -22.59 -1.13
CA ILE A 158 7.59 -23.09 -0.21
C ILE A 158 8.22 -23.44 1.14
N ASP A 159 9.37 -24.13 1.14
CA ASP A 159 10.09 -24.49 2.36
C ASP A 159 10.60 -23.23 3.07
N LEU A 160 11.11 -22.24 2.32
CA LEU A 160 11.53 -20.96 2.85
C LEU A 160 10.38 -20.19 3.52
N TYR A 161 9.22 -20.12 2.87
CA TYR A 161 8.02 -19.49 3.46
C TYR A 161 7.51 -20.25 4.69
N ASN A 162 7.56 -21.58 4.67
CA ASN A 162 7.09 -22.40 5.78
C ASN A 162 8.03 -22.36 6.99
N ASP A 163 9.28 -21.93 6.81
CA ASP A 163 10.18 -21.75 7.93
C ASP A 163 9.57 -20.79 8.97
N GLN A 164 9.64 -21.22 10.22
CA GLN A 164 9.13 -20.52 11.40
C GLN A 164 7.61 -20.34 11.52
N LEU A 165 6.82 -20.82 10.57
CA LEU A 165 5.37 -20.90 10.70
C LEU A 165 4.93 -21.97 11.72
N GLY A 166 3.75 -21.80 12.31
CA GLY A 166 3.14 -22.67 13.31
C GLY A 166 3.68 -22.43 14.72
N LYS A 167 4.40 -21.33 14.94
CA LYS A 167 5.06 -20.99 16.21
C LYS A 167 4.33 -19.88 16.97
N ASN A 168 3.11 -19.50 16.55
CA ASN A 168 2.31 -18.40 17.08
C ASN A 168 3.07 -17.06 17.06
N ARG A 169 3.78 -16.80 15.96
CA ARG A 169 4.58 -15.58 15.79
C ARG A 169 3.90 -14.53 14.92
N ILE A 170 2.95 -14.95 14.07
CA ILE A 170 2.11 -14.07 13.27
C ILE A 170 0.76 -13.89 13.96
N GLN A 171 0.27 -12.65 14.02
CA GLN A 171 -1.00 -12.30 14.67
C GLN A 171 -2.19 -13.01 14.04
N ASP A 172 -2.24 -13.07 12.70
CA ASP A 172 -3.23 -13.84 11.98
C ASP A 172 -2.89 -15.33 12.03
N LYS A 173 -3.64 -16.07 12.85
CA LYS A 173 -3.49 -17.52 13.01
C LYS A 173 -3.65 -18.31 11.72
N ALA A 174 -4.45 -17.84 10.76
CA ALA A 174 -4.60 -18.51 9.48
C ALA A 174 -3.31 -18.41 8.67
N LEU A 175 -2.64 -17.24 8.72
CA LEU A 175 -1.36 -17.00 8.06
C LEU A 175 -0.16 -17.61 8.80
N ASP A 176 -0.26 -17.78 10.12
CA ASP A 176 0.76 -18.51 10.90
C ASP A 176 0.79 -20.01 10.57
N GLN A 177 -0.24 -20.59 9.95
CA GLN A 177 -0.21 -22.00 9.55
C GLN A 177 0.69 -22.23 8.33
N PRO A 178 1.59 -23.24 8.36
CA PRO A 178 2.36 -23.64 7.19
C PRO A 178 1.46 -23.90 5.97
N TYR A 179 1.93 -23.49 4.81
CA TYR A 179 1.31 -23.82 3.54
C TYR A 179 1.53 -25.30 3.20
N GLU A 180 0.46 -26.03 2.89
CA GLU A 180 0.52 -27.44 2.45
C GLU A 180 0.69 -27.49 0.91
N PRO A 181 1.82 -28.00 0.38
CA PRO A 181 2.02 -28.17 -1.05
C PRO A 181 0.90 -28.98 -1.72
N GLY A 182 0.49 -28.60 -2.93
CA GLY A 182 -0.64 -29.17 -3.64
C GLY A 182 -2.01 -28.64 -3.21
N SER A 183 -2.09 -27.73 -2.23
CA SER A 183 -3.36 -27.17 -1.76
C SER A 183 -4.13 -26.41 -2.85
N VAL A 184 -3.43 -25.68 -3.74
CA VAL A 184 -4.09 -25.01 -4.87
C VAL A 184 -4.77 -26.04 -5.78
N LYS A 185 -4.04 -27.10 -6.14
CA LYS A 185 -4.56 -28.18 -7.01
C LYS A 185 -5.71 -28.94 -6.35
N LYS A 186 -5.62 -29.20 -5.04
CA LYS A 186 -6.66 -29.87 -4.24
C LYS A 186 -7.97 -29.09 -4.23
N LEU A 187 -7.92 -27.75 -4.21
CA LEU A 187 -9.10 -26.90 -4.31
C LEU A 187 -9.76 -26.96 -5.71
N GLY A 188 -8.95 -27.11 -6.78
CA GLY A 188 -9.44 -27.40 -8.13
C GLY A 188 -9.99 -26.20 -8.92
N TYR A 189 -9.88 -24.98 -8.41
CA TYR A 189 -10.40 -23.77 -9.08
C TYR A 189 -9.31 -22.80 -9.59
N GLY A 190 -8.05 -23.22 -9.61
CA GLY A 190 -6.91 -22.38 -10.00
C GLY A 190 -6.37 -21.49 -8.86
N VAL A 191 -5.21 -20.88 -9.10
CA VAL A 191 -4.47 -20.11 -8.08
C VAL A 191 -5.20 -18.86 -7.62
N ASP A 192 -5.75 -18.06 -8.53
CA ASP A 192 -6.46 -16.82 -8.21
C ASP A 192 -7.61 -17.04 -7.21
N LYS A 193 -8.44 -18.06 -7.48
CA LYS A 193 -9.56 -18.40 -6.60
C LYS A 193 -9.10 -19.02 -5.28
N TYR A 194 -7.99 -19.77 -5.29
CA TYR A 194 -7.39 -20.24 -4.04
C TYR A 194 -6.92 -19.08 -3.17
N VAL A 195 -6.18 -18.13 -3.77
CA VAL A 195 -5.63 -16.96 -3.09
C VAL A 195 -6.74 -16.11 -2.48
N LEU A 196 -7.80 -15.79 -3.23
CA LEU A 196 -8.93 -15.01 -2.68
C LEU A 196 -9.70 -15.71 -1.55
N LEU A 197 -9.73 -17.05 -1.54
CA LEU A 197 -10.48 -17.82 -0.54
C LEU A 197 -9.66 -18.19 0.70
N ARG A 198 -8.33 -18.31 0.56
CA ARG A 198 -7.45 -18.91 1.57
C ARG A 198 -6.28 -18.04 2.00
N VAL A 199 -5.98 -16.97 1.26
CA VAL A 199 -4.84 -16.10 1.54
C VAL A 199 -5.31 -14.69 1.89
N GLY A 200 -6.02 -14.01 1.01
CA GLY A 200 -6.47 -12.64 1.25
C GLY A 200 -7.01 -11.95 0.00
N PRO A 201 -7.53 -10.73 0.13
CA PRO A 201 -7.94 -9.93 -1.02
C PRO A 201 -6.71 -9.31 -1.71
N PHE A 202 -6.71 -9.33 -3.05
CA PHE A 202 -5.67 -8.72 -3.88
C PHE A 202 -6.33 -7.88 -4.98
N PRO A 203 -5.99 -6.60 -5.13
CA PRO A 203 -6.63 -5.72 -6.10
C PRO A 203 -6.58 -6.30 -7.52
N ASP A 204 -5.41 -6.72 -7.99
CA ASP A 204 -5.20 -7.20 -9.35
C ASP A 204 -5.99 -8.48 -9.67
N ILE A 205 -6.18 -9.37 -8.70
CA ILE A 205 -7.01 -10.57 -8.90
C ILE A 205 -8.49 -10.18 -9.02
N TYR A 206 -8.98 -9.24 -8.21
CA TYR A 206 -10.34 -8.71 -8.37
C TYR A 206 -10.53 -8.00 -9.71
N GLU A 207 -9.54 -7.22 -10.14
CA GLU A 207 -9.55 -6.57 -11.46
C GLU A 207 -9.60 -7.60 -12.59
N SER A 208 -8.74 -8.63 -12.52
CA SER A 208 -8.69 -9.73 -13.49
C SER A 208 -10.02 -10.49 -13.57
N LEU A 209 -10.63 -10.81 -12.43
CA LEU A 209 -11.96 -11.44 -12.36
C LEU A 209 -13.05 -10.56 -12.97
N ALA A 210 -13.12 -9.28 -12.58
CA ALA A 210 -14.11 -8.35 -13.08
C ALA A 210 -14.01 -8.16 -14.60
N LEU A 211 -12.80 -7.96 -15.12
CA LEU A 211 -12.54 -7.88 -16.55
C LEU A 211 -12.88 -9.20 -17.28
N GLY A 212 -12.63 -10.35 -16.64
CA GLY A 212 -13.00 -11.67 -17.17
C GLY A 212 -14.51 -11.85 -17.32
N HIS A 213 -15.31 -11.36 -16.36
CA HIS A 213 -16.78 -11.33 -16.46
C HIS A 213 -17.26 -10.32 -17.52
N ALA A 214 -16.69 -9.12 -17.55
CA ALA A 214 -17.03 -8.10 -18.54
C ALA A 214 -16.79 -8.58 -19.98
N LYS A 215 -15.67 -9.28 -20.25
CA LYS A 215 -15.38 -9.91 -21.54
C LYS A 215 -16.42 -10.95 -21.98
N LYS A 216 -17.14 -11.56 -21.03
CA LYS A 216 -18.22 -12.53 -21.28
C LYS A 216 -19.60 -11.86 -21.34
N ALA A 217 -19.65 -10.53 -21.36
CA ALA A 217 -20.87 -9.73 -21.26
C ALA A 217 -21.70 -10.02 -19.99
N ASP A 218 -21.05 -10.49 -18.93
CA ASP A 218 -21.65 -10.69 -17.61
C ASP A 218 -21.39 -9.46 -16.74
N GLU A 219 -22.15 -8.39 -17.02
CA GLU A 219 -22.03 -7.10 -16.35
C GLU A 219 -22.22 -7.23 -14.83
N SER A 220 -23.26 -7.93 -14.40
CA SER A 220 -23.56 -8.09 -12.96
C SER A 220 -22.40 -8.71 -12.21
N SER A 221 -21.83 -9.83 -12.68
CA SER A 221 -20.69 -10.45 -12.00
C SER A 221 -19.42 -9.60 -12.08
N ALA A 222 -19.25 -8.82 -13.17
CA ALA A 222 -18.13 -7.90 -13.29
C ALA A 222 -18.19 -6.80 -12.22
N LEU A 223 -19.35 -6.15 -12.08
CA LEU A 223 -19.56 -5.09 -11.09
C LEU A 223 -19.51 -5.62 -9.66
N ILE A 224 -20.09 -6.80 -9.39
CA ILE A 224 -20.01 -7.46 -8.06
C ILE A 224 -18.55 -7.75 -7.69
N SER A 225 -17.74 -8.20 -8.65
CA SER A 225 -16.32 -8.50 -8.40
C SER A 225 -15.53 -7.23 -8.07
N ALA A 226 -15.78 -6.14 -8.78
CA ALA A 226 -15.13 -4.85 -8.53
C ALA A 226 -15.57 -4.23 -7.19
N GLU A 227 -16.87 -4.26 -6.87
CA GLU A 227 -17.41 -3.75 -5.61
C GLU A 227 -16.94 -4.56 -4.39
N ALA A 228 -16.78 -5.89 -4.55
CA ALA A 228 -16.18 -6.74 -3.54
C ALA A 228 -14.72 -6.34 -3.24
N SER A 229 -13.98 -5.83 -4.22
CA SER A 229 -12.64 -5.26 -4.01
C SER A 229 -12.71 -4.04 -3.10
N ASN A 230 -13.56 -3.05 -3.42
CA ASN A 230 -13.76 -1.83 -2.61
C ASN A 230 -14.15 -2.15 -1.16
N SER A 231 -14.99 -3.17 -0.96
CA SER A 231 -15.47 -3.56 0.37
C SER A 231 -14.39 -4.25 1.22
N LYS A 232 -13.50 -5.03 0.58
CA LYS A 232 -12.46 -5.81 1.29
C LYS A 232 -11.14 -5.08 1.42
N ILE A 233 -10.89 -4.09 0.57
CA ILE A 233 -9.67 -3.30 0.52
C ILE A 233 -10.06 -1.86 0.83
N SER A 234 -10.04 -1.52 2.13
CA SER A 234 -10.36 -0.18 2.61
C SER A 234 -9.13 0.73 2.62
N GLY A 235 -9.36 2.04 2.44
CA GLY A 235 -8.32 3.06 2.54
C GLY A 235 -7.39 3.16 1.33
N PHE A 236 -7.75 2.58 0.18
CA PHE A 236 -7.01 2.72 -1.08
C PHE A 236 -7.94 3.18 -2.21
N ALA A 237 -7.66 4.34 -2.78
CA ALA A 237 -8.45 4.98 -3.82
C ALA A 237 -8.43 4.20 -5.15
N SER A 238 -7.32 3.50 -5.44
CA SER A 238 -7.11 2.76 -6.69
C SER A 238 -8.23 1.76 -7.01
N THR A 239 -8.87 1.17 -6.01
CA THR A 239 -9.99 0.23 -6.23
C THR A 239 -11.22 0.95 -6.78
N PHE A 240 -11.49 2.18 -6.33
CA PHE A 240 -12.56 3.04 -6.87
C PHE A 240 -12.22 3.57 -8.26
N LEU A 241 -10.95 3.90 -8.53
CA LEU A 241 -10.52 4.23 -9.90
C LEU A 241 -10.81 3.07 -10.86
N PHE A 242 -10.40 1.84 -10.51
CA PHE A 242 -10.72 0.68 -11.33
C PHE A 242 -12.23 0.50 -11.51
N TYR A 243 -13.01 0.63 -10.43
CA TYR A 243 -14.46 0.48 -10.50
C TYR A 243 -15.10 1.53 -11.41
N ALA A 244 -14.67 2.79 -11.34
CA ALA A 244 -15.11 3.86 -12.23
C ALA A 244 -14.78 3.56 -13.70
N LYS A 245 -13.56 3.08 -13.99
CA LYS A 245 -13.16 2.64 -15.34
C LYS A 245 -14.05 1.51 -15.85
N LEU A 246 -14.32 0.51 -15.01
CA LEU A 246 -15.17 -0.61 -15.36
C LEU A 246 -16.61 -0.15 -15.66
N LEU A 247 -17.20 0.68 -14.79
CA LEU A 247 -18.52 1.28 -15.03
C LEU A 247 -18.56 2.05 -16.34
N SER A 248 -17.56 2.89 -16.62
CA SER A 248 -17.49 3.68 -17.86
C SER A 248 -17.38 2.83 -19.13
N SER A 249 -16.97 1.56 -19.01
CA SER A 249 -16.90 0.62 -20.13
C SER A 249 -18.26 0.03 -20.53
N PHE A 250 -19.28 0.13 -19.67
CA PHE A 250 -20.63 -0.37 -19.91
C PHE A 250 -21.58 0.75 -20.39
N PRO A 251 -22.58 0.43 -21.23
CA PRO A 251 -23.55 1.43 -21.69
C PRO A 251 -24.41 1.95 -20.53
N ASN A 252 -24.76 3.24 -20.57
CA ASN A 252 -25.68 3.90 -19.62
C ASN A 252 -25.23 3.92 -18.14
N ARG A 253 -23.94 3.74 -17.86
CA ARG A 253 -23.37 3.78 -16.49
C ARG A 253 -22.58 5.05 -16.17
N ASN A 254 -22.72 6.10 -16.99
CA ASN A 254 -21.90 7.31 -16.90
C ASN A 254 -22.03 8.03 -15.54
N GLU A 255 -23.24 8.07 -14.95
CA GLU A 255 -23.46 8.72 -13.65
C GLU A 255 -22.79 7.93 -12.52
N GLU A 256 -22.95 6.60 -12.51
CA GLU A 256 -22.30 5.72 -11.54
C GLU A 256 -20.77 5.77 -11.66
N ALA A 257 -20.24 5.78 -12.90
CA ALA A 257 -18.80 5.92 -13.14
C ALA A 257 -18.25 7.24 -12.58
N ARG A 258 -18.96 8.35 -12.81
CA ARG A 258 -18.60 9.66 -12.28
C ARG A 258 -18.64 9.67 -10.76
N ASP A 259 -19.67 9.09 -10.15
CA ASP A 259 -19.83 9.08 -8.71
C ASP A 259 -18.77 8.18 -8.04
N ALA A 260 -18.42 7.05 -8.65
CA ALA A 260 -17.30 6.20 -8.23
C ALA A 260 -15.94 6.93 -8.35
N ALA A 261 -15.71 7.67 -9.43
CA ALA A 261 -14.50 8.48 -9.58
C ALA A 261 -14.42 9.61 -8.53
N ARG A 262 -15.55 10.23 -8.19
CA ARG A 262 -15.60 11.22 -7.10
C ARG A 262 -15.40 10.58 -5.72
N MET A 263 -15.82 9.33 -5.53
CA MET A 263 -15.48 8.58 -4.32
C MET A 263 -13.99 8.30 -4.24
N CYS A 264 -13.34 7.93 -5.36
CA CYS A 264 -11.89 7.81 -5.45
C CYS A 264 -11.17 9.08 -4.96
N LEU A 265 -11.66 10.26 -5.36
CA LEU A 265 -11.12 11.57 -4.97
C LEU A 265 -11.41 11.98 -3.51
N ARG A 266 -12.20 11.21 -2.77
CA ARG A 266 -12.43 11.37 -1.32
C ARG A 266 -11.53 10.48 -0.46
N MET A 267 -10.81 9.56 -1.09
CA MET A 267 -9.84 8.70 -0.43
C MET A 267 -8.47 9.39 -0.43
N PRO A 268 -7.49 8.92 0.39
CA PRO A 268 -6.14 9.50 0.38
C PRO A 268 -5.56 9.55 -1.05
N LEU A 269 -5.25 10.74 -1.55
CA LEU A 269 -4.93 10.93 -2.97
C LEU A 269 -3.66 10.18 -3.42
N PRO A 270 -2.59 10.05 -2.60
CA PRO A 270 -1.45 9.21 -2.95
C PRO A 270 -1.80 7.74 -3.21
N SER A 271 -2.99 7.27 -2.80
CA SER A 271 -3.44 5.89 -3.03
C SER A 271 -4.22 5.69 -4.34
N ILE A 272 -4.36 6.73 -5.17
CA ILE A 272 -5.00 6.66 -6.50
C ILE A 272 -4.17 5.78 -7.44
N GLY A 273 -2.85 5.98 -7.46
CA GLY A 273 -1.96 5.22 -8.34
C GLY A 273 -0.51 5.70 -8.36
N LEU A 274 0.23 5.18 -9.33
CA LEU A 274 1.68 5.33 -9.47
C LEU A 274 2.08 6.50 -10.37
N THR A 275 1.18 7.00 -11.21
CA THR A 275 1.49 7.97 -12.26
C THR A 275 0.49 9.12 -12.27
N VAL A 276 0.88 10.22 -12.91
CA VAL A 276 -0.02 11.35 -13.18
C VAL A 276 -1.18 10.92 -14.08
N ASP A 277 -1.00 9.91 -14.94
CA ASP A 277 -2.09 9.35 -15.75
C ASP A 277 -3.24 8.80 -14.88
N ASP A 278 -2.94 8.18 -13.73
CA ASP A 278 -3.98 7.69 -12.82
C ASP A 278 -4.83 8.85 -12.26
N PHE A 279 -4.18 9.98 -11.94
CA PHE A 279 -4.85 11.22 -11.51
C PHE A 279 -5.67 11.86 -12.64
N ARG A 280 -5.14 11.82 -13.86
CA ARG A 280 -5.84 12.28 -15.06
C ARG A 280 -7.09 11.48 -15.34
N GLU A 281 -6.98 10.16 -15.32
CA GLU A 281 -8.11 9.27 -15.57
C GLU A 281 -9.24 9.52 -14.56
N VAL A 282 -8.93 9.61 -13.26
CA VAL A 282 -9.96 9.88 -12.25
C VAL A 282 -10.57 11.28 -12.40
N ALA A 283 -9.78 12.29 -12.77
CA ALA A 283 -10.28 13.65 -12.98
C ALA A 283 -11.27 13.73 -14.15
N VAL A 284 -10.95 13.06 -15.25
CA VAL A 284 -11.80 13.00 -16.44
C VAL A 284 -13.08 12.21 -16.14
N LEU A 285 -12.97 11.03 -15.54
CA LEU A 285 -14.14 10.23 -15.14
C LEU A 285 -15.04 10.98 -14.15
N GLY A 286 -14.44 11.70 -13.19
CA GLY A 286 -15.14 12.51 -12.20
C GLY A 286 -15.74 13.81 -12.73
N GLN A 287 -15.52 14.13 -14.02
CA GLN A 287 -15.91 15.38 -14.68
C GLN A 287 -15.36 16.62 -13.97
N ILE A 288 -14.12 16.51 -13.50
CA ILE A 288 -13.35 17.63 -12.92
C ILE A 288 -12.47 18.27 -13.99
N ALA A 289 -11.96 17.46 -14.92
CA ALA A 289 -11.10 17.87 -16.02
C ALA A 289 -11.62 17.35 -17.37
N ASP A 290 -11.19 17.99 -18.45
CA ASP A 290 -11.48 17.59 -19.82
C ASP A 290 -10.35 16.69 -20.36
N PRO A 291 -10.66 15.71 -21.24
CA PRO A 291 -9.63 14.83 -21.80
C PRO A 291 -8.49 15.55 -22.53
N SER A 292 -8.73 16.77 -23.01
CA SER A 292 -7.75 17.61 -23.72
C SER A 292 -6.87 18.47 -22.82
N ASP A 293 -7.16 18.57 -21.52
CA ASP A 293 -6.37 19.38 -20.59
C ASP A 293 -4.92 18.87 -20.48
N SER A 294 -3.95 19.74 -20.26
CA SER A 294 -2.58 19.34 -19.90
C SER A 294 -2.51 18.70 -18.51
N ASP A 295 -1.42 18.00 -18.18
CA ASP A 295 -1.28 17.38 -16.85
C ASP A 295 -1.31 18.46 -15.75
N GLU A 296 -0.72 19.62 -16.02
CA GLU A 296 -0.70 20.76 -15.11
C GLU A 296 -2.10 21.32 -14.88
N GLU A 297 -2.91 21.44 -15.94
CA GLU A 297 -4.29 21.90 -15.87
C GLU A 297 -5.16 20.91 -15.08
N VAL A 298 -4.99 19.61 -15.32
CA VAL A 298 -5.73 18.56 -14.60
C VAL A 298 -5.42 18.62 -13.11
N LEU A 299 -4.14 18.64 -12.75
CA LEU A 299 -3.70 18.68 -11.37
C LEU A 299 -4.16 19.97 -10.66
N ALA A 300 -4.13 21.11 -11.34
CA ALA A 300 -4.66 22.36 -10.81
C ALA A 300 -6.17 22.31 -10.56
N LYS A 301 -6.95 21.72 -11.50
CA LYS A 301 -8.41 21.53 -11.32
C LYS A 301 -8.72 20.58 -10.16
N LEU A 302 -7.95 19.50 -10.02
CA LEU A 302 -8.04 18.59 -8.88
C LEU A 302 -7.72 19.29 -7.55
N GLN A 303 -6.68 20.13 -7.52
CA GLN A 303 -6.34 20.91 -6.32
C GLN A 303 -7.46 21.87 -5.93
N VAL A 304 -8.02 22.62 -6.88
CA VAL A 304 -9.16 23.52 -6.61
C VAL A 304 -10.36 22.74 -6.06
N MET A 305 -10.62 21.54 -6.58
CA MET A 305 -11.69 20.68 -6.08
C MET A 305 -11.41 20.19 -4.65
N TYR A 306 -10.18 19.72 -4.40
CA TYR A 306 -9.75 19.21 -3.09
C TYR A 306 -9.87 20.27 -2.00
N GLU A 307 -9.36 21.49 -2.23
CA GLU A 307 -9.46 22.60 -1.28
C GLU A 307 -10.93 22.98 -0.99
N LYS A 308 -11.78 23.01 -2.02
CA LYS A 308 -13.21 23.29 -1.83
C LYS A 308 -13.91 22.21 -1.00
N MET A 309 -13.55 20.94 -1.18
CA MET A 309 -14.11 19.86 -0.37
C MET A 309 -13.67 19.98 1.08
N ARG A 310 -12.38 20.19 1.31
CA ARG A 310 -11.83 20.40 2.65
C ARG A 310 -12.43 21.62 3.36
N ASP A 311 -12.56 22.74 2.65
CA ASP A 311 -13.21 23.95 3.18
C ASP A 311 -14.66 23.68 3.54
N HIS A 312 -15.40 22.93 2.71
CA HIS A 312 -16.77 22.56 3.01
C HIS A 312 -16.84 21.66 4.25
N GLU A 313 -15.99 20.64 4.37
CA GLU A 313 -15.96 19.73 5.53
C GLU A 313 -15.61 20.45 6.84
N ASN A 314 -14.66 21.39 6.79
CA ASN A 314 -14.25 22.19 7.95
C ASN A 314 -15.32 23.19 8.40
N ASN A 315 -16.13 23.70 7.46
CA ASN A 315 -17.10 24.77 7.71
C ASN A 315 -18.56 24.34 7.61
N ASP A 316 -18.87 23.05 7.41
CA ASP A 316 -20.24 22.55 7.31
C ASP A 316 -20.95 22.76 8.66
N PRO A 317 -22.01 23.59 8.74
CA PRO A 317 -22.71 23.86 9.99
C PRO A 317 -23.63 22.71 10.45
N ARG A 318 -23.77 21.64 9.65
CA ARG A 318 -24.55 20.42 9.97
C ARG A 318 -23.69 19.25 10.43
N SER A 319 -22.43 19.25 10.04
CA SER A 319 -21.38 18.46 10.67
C SER A 319 -20.85 19.29 11.84
N SER A 320 -20.32 18.67 12.88
CA SER A 320 -19.61 19.45 13.89
C SER A 320 -18.28 20.03 13.36
N GLY A 321 -17.93 19.77 12.09
CA GLY A 321 -16.69 20.22 11.46
C GLY A 321 -15.48 19.87 12.32
N ASN A 322 -14.48 20.75 12.33
CA ASN A 322 -13.34 20.63 13.24
C ASN A 322 -13.69 20.91 14.71
N ASN A 323 -14.92 21.37 15.04
CA ASN A 323 -15.27 21.75 16.42
C ASN A 323 -15.41 20.55 17.36
N ASP A 324 -15.66 19.34 16.83
CA ASP A 324 -15.73 18.09 17.61
C ASP A 324 -14.51 17.18 17.41
N MET A 325 -13.51 17.61 16.64
CA MET A 325 -12.30 16.81 16.43
C MET A 325 -11.35 16.93 17.62
N THR A 326 -10.75 15.82 18.00
CA THR A 326 -9.67 15.83 19.00
C THR A 326 -8.43 16.52 18.43
N PRO A 327 -7.50 17.02 19.27
CA PRO A 327 -6.23 17.58 18.79
C PRO A 327 -5.46 16.60 17.89
N GLU A 328 -5.55 15.30 18.22
CA GLU A 328 -4.98 14.23 17.41
C GLU A 328 -5.62 14.16 16.02
N GLN A 329 -6.96 14.16 15.94
CA GLN A 329 -7.68 14.13 14.67
C GLN A 329 -7.38 15.36 13.81
N ILE A 330 -7.23 16.55 14.41
CA ILE A 330 -6.86 17.78 13.68
C ILE A 330 -5.44 17.68 13.10
N ALA A 331 -4.45 17.28 13.90
CA ALA A 331 -3.09 17.09 13.42
C ALA A 331 -3.02 16.02 12.31
N LEU A 332 -3.83 14.96 12.48
CA LEU A 332 -4.00 13.92 11.48
C LEU A 332 -4.62 14.48 10.18
N ASP A 333 -5.68 15.29 10.22
CA ASP A 333 -6.19 15.98 9.02
C ASP A 333 -5.12 16.86 8.34
N GLU A 334 -4.39 17.65 9.11
CA GLU A 334 -3.33 18.53 8.59
C GLU A 334 -2.20 17.75 7.90
N ALA A 335 -1.81 16.60 8.46
CA ALA A 335 -0.81 15.73 7.83
C ALA A 335 -1.33 15.10 6.53
N ASN A 336 -2.59 14.66 6.48
CA ASN A 336 -3.20 14.14 5.25
C ASN A 336 -3.28 15.22 4.17
N HIS A 337 -3.71 16.41 4.55
CA HIS A 337 -3.74 17.56 3.64
C HIS A 337 -2.37 17.85 3.04
N LEU A 338 -1.31 17.80 3.84
CA LEU A 338 0.04 18.03 3.36
C LEU A 338 0.50 16.95 2.35
N LEU A 339 0.12 15.68 2.56
CA LEU A 339 0.42 14.57 1.66
C LEU A 339 -0.37 14.68 0.35
N ASP A 340 -1.68 14.91 0.44
CA ASP A 340 -2.59 15.02 -0.70
C ASP A 340 -2.22 16.20 -1.60
N THR A 341 -1.97 17.37 -1.02
CA THR A 341 -1.55 18.55 -1.80
C THR A 341 -0.17 18.33 -2.43
N THR A 342 0.72 17.57 -1.81
CA THR A 342 2.03 17.23 -2.41
C THR A 342 1.86 16.31 -3.62
N ALA A 343 0.96 15.32 -3.54
CA ALA A 343 0.62 14.46 -4.67
C ALA A 343 0.03 15.28 -5.85
N LEU A 344 -0.83 16.26 -5.56
CA LEU A 344 -1.46 17.10 -6.58
C LEU A 344 -0.54 18.15 -7.18
N THR A 345 0.43 18.67 -6.42
CA THR A 345 1.32 19.73 -6.91
C THR A 345 2.57 19.20 -7.63
N GLY A 346 2.84 17.90 -7.53
CA GLY A 346 4.10 17.32 -7.97
C GLY A 346 5.31 17.83 -7.18
N ALA A 347 5.07 18.42 -6.00
CA ALA A 347 6.12 18.88 -5.11
C ALA A 347 6.94 17.70 -4.59
N LYS A 348 8.20 17.97 -4.23
CA LYS A 348 9.09 16.96 -3.68
C LYS A 348 8.62 16.51 -2.30
N TRP A 349 8.52 15.20 -2.11
CA TRP A 349 8.23 14.61 -0.80
C TRP A 349 9.24 15.04 0.27
N SER A 350 10.53 15.25 -0.10
CA SER A 350 11.55 15.74 0.82
C SER A 350 11.19 17.07 1.47
N ALA A 351 10.46 17.94 0.76
CA ALA A 351 10.16 19.30 1.21
C ALA A 351 9.16 19.35 2.38
N ILE A 352 8.33 18.32 2.53
CA ILE A 352 7.26 18.30 3.55
C ILE A 352 7.62 17.49 4.79
N ARG A 353 8.69 16.68 4.76
CA ARG A 353 9.06 15.74 5.85
C ARG A 353 9.20 16.42 7.21
N SER A 354 9.94 17.53 7.28
CA SER A 354 10.12 18.27 8.54
C SER A 354 8.79 18.75 9.13
N LYS A 355 7.90 19.28 8.28
CA LYS A 355 6.59 19.78 8.70
C LYS A 355 5.67 18.62 9.14
N LEU A 356 5.66 17.51 8.42
CA LEU A 356 4.94 16.30 8.86
C LEU A 356 5.42 15.81 10.23
N ALA A 357 6.73 15.84 10.47
CA ALA A 357 7.31 15.44 11.74
C ALA A 357 6.83 16.31 12.91
N GLU A 358 6.79 17.63 12.69
CA GLU A 358 6.30 18.60 13.67
C GLU A 358 4.82 18.36 13.99
N ILE A 359 4.00 18.08 12.97
CA ILE A 359 2.58 17.74 13.13
C ILE A 359 2.44 16.49 14.02
N TYR A 360 3.13 15.39 13.71
CA TYR A 360 3.05 14.16 14.51
C TYR A 360 3.57 14.34 15.94
N LYS A 361 4.67 15.09 16.11
CA LYS A 361 5.23 15.39 17.43
C LYS A 361 4.28 16.21 18.29
N SER A 362 3.49 17.11 17.70
CA SER A 362 2.55 17.96 18.42
C SER A 362 1.46 17.17 19.17
N VAL A 363 1.16 15.96 18.71
CA VAL A 363 0.16 15.05 19.30
C VAL A 363 0.79 13.80 19.92
N GLY A 364 2.09 13.84 20.22
CA GLY A 364 2.79 12.78 20.95
C GLY A 364 3.17 11.54 20.12
N ARG A 365 2.93 11.54 18.80
CA ARG A 365 3.35 10.46 17.88
C ARG A 365 4.82 10.59 17.48
N ASN A 366 5.71 10.55 18.48
CA ASN A 366 7.15 10.75 18.30
C ASN A 366 7.80 9.68 17.40
N ASP A 367 7.29 8.45 17.47
CA ASP A 367 7.69 7.31 16.64
C ASP A 367 7.37 7.52 15.15
N MET A 368 6.23 8.15 14.85
CA MET A 368 5.85 8.53 13.48
C MET A 368 6.63 9.75 13.02
N ALA A 369 6.83 10.75 13.90
CA ALA A 369 7.65 11.92 13.62
C ALA A 369 9.08 11.54 13.24
N ALA A 370 9.69 10.60 13.99
CA ALA A 370 11.02 10.06 13.69
C ALA A 370 11.05 9.32 12.35
N PHE A 371 9.99 8.57 12.03
CA PHE A 371 9.88 7.82 10.78
C PHE A 371 9.76 8.71 9.54
N VAL A 372 8.96 9.79 9.59
CA VAL A 372 8.85 10.67 8.42
C VAL A 372 10.05 11.59 8.25
N ASN A 373 10.76 11.89 9.34
CA ASN A 373 11.85 12.86 9.41
C ASN A 373 13.24 12.20 9.45
N HIS A 374 13.55 11.42 8.43
CA HIS A 374 14.92 11.00 8.19
C HIS A 374 15.74 12.24 7.84
N LYS A 375 16.36 12.88 8.84
CA LYS A 375 17.30 13.96 8.62
C LYS A 375 18.55 13.37 7.99
N SER A 376 18.96 13.96 6.87
CA SER A 376 20.36 14.02 6.50
C SER A 376 21.10 14.72 7.65
N SER A 377 21.81 13.94 8.46
CA SER A 377 22.85 14.48 9.35
C SER A 377 24.06 14.92 8.54
#